data_AF-A0A953F5N8-F1
#
_entry.id   AF-A0A953F5N8-F1
#
_cell.length_a   1.000
_cell.length_b   1.000
_cell.length_c   1.000
_cell.angle_alpha   90.00
_cell.angle_beta   90.00
_cell.angle_gamma   90.00
#
_symmetry.space_group_name_H-M   'P 1'
#
loop_
_entity.id
_entity.type
_entity.pdbx_description
1 polymer ?
#
loop_
_entity_poly.entity_id
_entity_poly.type
_entity_poly.pdbx_seq_one_letter_code
_entity_poly.pdbx_strand_id
1 'polypeptide(L)'
;MTKADIVADIAEKTGVEKVAVQVTVEAFMNSIREALEKGNNVYLRGFGSFIVKKRAEKTGRNISKNQAIIIPAHYIPAFKPAKTFTDRVKAKVKA
;
A
#
# COMPACT_ATOMS: atom_id res chain seq x y z
N MET A 1 6.27 5.59 13.00
CA MET A 1 6.80 6.38 11.87
C MET A 1 5.63 6.98 11.10
N THR A 2 5.56 8.30 11.07
CA THR A 2 4.55 9.11 10.37
C THR A 2 5.05 9.57 8.99
N LYS A 3 4.20 10.24 8.19
CA LYS A 3 4.62 10.85 6.91
C LYS A 3 5.76 11.87 7.13
N ALA A 4 5.65 12.68 8.18
CA ALA A 4 6.67 13.68 8.52
C ALA A 4 8.00 13.02 8.88
N ASP A 5 7.98 11.91 9.63
CA ASP A 5 9.18 11.14 9.98
C ASP A 5 9.88 10.59 8.73
N ILE A 6 9.12 10.08 7.76
CA ILE A 6 9.67 9.57 6.49
C ILE A 6 10.33 10.70 5.69
N VAL A 7 9.69 11.87 5.60
CA VAL A 7 10.24 13.02 4.89
C VAL A 7 11.55 13.48 5.52
N ALA A 8 11.59 13.55 6.86
CA ALA A 8 12.81 13.90 7.58
C ALA A 8 13.94 12.89 7.33
N ASP A 9 13.66 11.59 7.45
CA ASP A 9 14.63 10.50 7.23
C ASP A 9 15.17 10.50 5.79
N ILE A 10 14.32 10.72 4.78
CA ILE A 10 14.75 10.81 3.38
C ILE A 10 15.60 12.06 3.15
N ALA A 11 15.20 13.22 3.68
CA ALA A 11 15.97 14.46 3.55
C ALA A 11 17.37 14.32 4.17
N GLU A 12 17.47 13.70 5.35
CA GLU A 12 18.76 13.44 6.01
C GLU A 12 19.65 12.48 5.20
N LYS A 13 19.08 11.41 4.63
CA LYS A 13 19.84 10.42 3.84
C LYS A 13 20.27 10.91 2.47
N THR A 14 19.50 11.79 1.85
CA THR A 14 19.72 12.24 0.47
C THR A 14 20.35 13.62 0.37
N GLY A 15 20.32 14.41 1.46
CA GLY A 15 20.73 15.81 1.47
C GLY A 15 19.77 16.74 0.72
N VAL A 16 18.63 16.24 0.25
CA VAL A 16 17.61 17.03 -0.46
C VAL A 16 16.81 17.85 0.55
N GLU A 17 16.41 19.05 0.15
CA GLU A 17 15.58 19.93 0.96
C GLU A 17 14.26 19.25 1.38
N LYS A 18 13.88 19.39 2.66
CA LYS A 18 12.67 18.78 3.23
C LYS A 18 11.40 19.11 2.44
N VAL A 19 11.28 20.33 1.94
CA VAL A 19 10.13 20.77 1.14
C VAL A 19 10.06 19.98 -0.17
N ALA A 20 11.18 19.84 -0.88
CA ALA A 20 11.26 19.08 -2.11
C ALA A 20 10.97 17.58 -1.88
N VAL A 21 11.49 17.01 -0.79
CA VAL A 21 11.20 15.61 -0.39
C VAL A 21 9.71 15.43 -0.08
N GLN A 22 9.10 16.37 0.65
CA GLN A 22 7.67 16.33 0.96
C GLN A 22 6.82 16.29 -0.30
N VAL A 23 7.08 17.20 -1.25
CA VAL A 23 6.38 17.25 -2.53
C VAL A 23 6.58 15.95 -3.31
N THR A 24 7.80 15.41 -3.32
CA THR A 24 8.13 14.17 -4.03
C THR A 24 7.39 12.96 -3.45
N VAL A 25 7.38 12.81 -2.12
CA VAL A 25 6.68 11.70 -1.44
C VAL A 25 5.16 11.79 -1.69
N GLU A 26 4.61 13.00 -1.68
CA GLU A 26 3.19 13.22 -1.94
C GLU A 26 2.81 12.89 -3.39
N ALA A 27 3.61 13.36 -4.35
CA ALA A 27 3.45 13.04 -5.76
C ALA A 27 3.57 11.52 -6.03
N PHE A 28 4.51 10.84 -5.36
CA PHE A 28 4.65 9.38 -5.43
C PHE A 28 3.40 8.65 -4.93
N MET A 29 2.84 9.05 -3.79
CA MET A 29 1.60 8.45 -3.27
C MET A 29 0.42 8.66 -4.23
N ASN A 30 0.31 9.86 -4.82
CA ASN A 30 -0.75 10.16 -5.79
C ASN A 30 -0.59 9.35 -7.07
N SER A 31 0.63 9.25 -7.61
CA SER A 31 0.95 8.45 -8.80
C SER A 31 0.55 6.99 -8.65
N ILE A 32 0.78 6.38 -7.47
CA ILE A 32 0.34 5.01 -7.18
C ILE A 32 -1.19 4.91 -7.16
N ARG A 33 -1.89 5.87 -6.54
CA ARG A 33 -3.37 5.85 -6.50
C ARG A 33 -3.95 5.92 -7.90
N GLU A 34 -3.51 6.89 -8.71
CA GLU A 34 -3.98 7.07 -10.07
C GLU A 34 -3.71 5.84 -10.96
N ALA A 35 -2.55 5.20 -10.80
CA ALA A 35 -2.23 3.98 -11.53
C ALA A 35 -3.23 2.86 -11.20
N LEU A 36 -3.51 2.63 -9.91
CA LEU A 36 -4.43 1.59 -9.46
C LEU A 36 -5.89 1.89 -9.83
N GLU A 37 -6.32 3.15 -9.78
CA GLU A 37 -7.66 3.56 -10.21
C GLU A 37 -7.88 3.29 -11.71
N LYS A 38 -6.83 3.41 -12.53
CA LYS A 38 -6.84 3.05 -13.95
C LYS A 38 -6.73 1.54 -14.21
N GLY A 39 -6.67 0.72 -13.16
CA GLY A 39 -6.49 -0.73 -13.28
C GLY A 39 -5.04 -1.18 -13.54
N ASN A 40 -4.08 -0.26 -13.47
CA ASN A 40 -2.68 -0.55 -13.74
C ASN A 40 -1.94 -0.95 -12.44
N ASN A 41 -1.20 -2.04 -12.51
CA ASN A 41 -0.36 -2.49 -11.41
C ASN A 41 0.97 -1.72 -11.38
N VAL A 42 1.48 -1.44 -10.18
CA VAL A 42 2.77 -0.77 -9.98
C VAL A 42 3.77 -1.75 -9.39
N TYR A 43 4.91 -1.93 -10.05
CA TYR A 43 5.96 -2.87 -9.64
C TYR A 43 7.20 -2.11 -9.17
N LEU A 44 7.56 -2.26 -7.90
CA LEU A 44 8.73 -1.64 -7.28
C LEU A 44 9.74 -2.73 -6.94
N ARG A 45 10.76 -2.89 -7.80
CA ARG A 45 11.76 -3.96 -7.68
C ARG A 45 12.44 -3.91 -6.31
N GLY A 46 12.51 -5.07 -5.64
CA GLY A 46 13.11 -5.20 -4.31
C GLY A 46 12.22 -4.75 -3.14
N PHE A 47 11.16 -3.96 -3.40
CA PHE A 47 10.22 -3.52 -2.38
C PHE A 47 8.92 -4.34 -2.40
N GLY A 48 8.24 -4.38 -3.55
CA GLY A 48 6.97 -5.08 -3.69
C GLY A 48 6.17 -4.60 -4.89
N SER A 49 4.87 -4.88 -4.90
CA SER A 49 3.98 -4.50 -5.99
C SER A 49 2.63 -4.07 -5.44
N PHE A 50 2.09 -2.99 -5.97
CA PHE A 50 0.71 -2.58 -5.76
C PHE A 50 -0.12 -3.14 -6.92
N ILE A 51 -1.16 -3.91 -6.58
CA ILE A 51 -1.99 -4.60 -7.56
C ILE A 51 -3.46 -4.32 -7.31
N VAL A 52 -4.25 -4.33 -8.40
CA VAL A 52 -5.70 -4.34 -8.32
C VAL A 52 -6.17 -5.78 -8.26
N LYS A 53 -6.75 -6.19 -7.12
CA LYS A 53 -7.20 -7.56 -6.88
C LYS A 53 -8.71 -7.66 -6.98
N LYS A 54 -9.19 -8.58 -7.83
CA LYS A 54 -10.60 -8.96 -7.87
C LYS A 54 -10.96 -9.81 -6.65
N ARG A 55 -12.01 -9.42 -5.94
CA ARG A 55 -12.67 -10.23 -4.92
C ARG A 55 -13.93 -10.82 -5.52
N ALA A 56 -14.09 -12.13 -5.38
CA ALA A 56 -15.32 -12.82 -5.74
C ALA A 56 -16.45 -12.40 -4.80
N GLU A 57 -17.68 -12.57 -5.29
CA GLU A 57 -18.88 -12.43 -4.47
C GLU A 57 -18.79 -13.38 -3.27
N LYS A 58 -19.26 -12.91 -2.12
CA LYS A 58 -19.35 -13.73 -0.91
C LYS A 58 -20.52 -13.32 -0.03
N THR A 59 -21.04 -14.28 0.71
CA THR A 59 -22.06 -14.03 1.74
C THR A 59 -21.38 -13.55 3.02
N GLY A 60 -21.68 -12.32 3.43
CA GLY A 60 -21.34 -11.76 4.74
C GLY A 60 -22.54 -11.74 5.69
N ARG A 61 -22.35 -11.17 6.88
CA ARG A 61 -23.41 -10.97 7.88
C ARG A 61 -23.40 -9.53 8.35
N ASN A 62 -24.56 -8.88 8.32
CA ASN A 62 -24.76 -7.60 8.97
C ASN A 62 -24.92 -7.86 10.48
N ILE A 63 -23.93 -7.45 11.28
CA ILE A 63 -23.88 -7.72 12.73
C ILE A 63 -25.05 -7.04 13.44
N SER A 64 -25.42 -5.82 13.03
CA SER A 64 -26.48 -5.04 13.69
C SER A 64 -27.88 -5.59 13.44
N LYS A 65 -28.15 -6.16 12.26
CA LYS A 65 -29.46 -6.70 11.87
C LYS A 65 -29.55 -8.22 11.94
N ASN A 66 -28.44 -8.88 12.27
CA ASN A 66 -28.30 -10.32 12.30
C ASN A 66 -28.68 -11.06 10.99
N GLN A 67 -28.60 -10.36 9.85
CA GLN A 67 -29.01 -10.86 8.55
C GLN A 67 -27.81 -11.20 7.66
N ALA A 68 -27.95 -12.25 6.84
CA ALA A 68 -27.00 -12.54 5.77
C ALA A 68 -27.10 -11.47 4.67
N ILE A 69 -25.97 -11.01 4.17
CA ILE A 69 -25.88 -10.05 3.07
C ILE A 69 -24.96 -10.59 1.98
N ILE A 70 -25.34 -10.40 0.73
CA ILE A 70 -24.49 -10.74 -0.41
C ILE A 70 -23.58 -9.53 -0.67
N ILE A 71 -22.27 -9.75 -0.65
CA ILE A 71 -21.27 -8.74 -0.99
C ILE A 71 -20.83 -9.03 -2.42
N PRO A 72 -21.19 -8.18 -3.40
CA PRO A 72 -20.92 -8.44 -4.81
C PRO A 72 -19.41 -8.46 -5.10
N ALA A 73 -19.05 -9.06 -6.24
CA ALA A 73 -17.68 -9.05 -6.73
C ALA A 73 -17.21 -7.61 -6.97
N HIS A 74 -16.02 -7.27 -6.46
CA HIS A 74 -15.46 -5.92 -6.55
C HIS A 74 -13.93 -5.95 -6.60
N TYR A 75 -13.32 -4.84 -6.96
CA TYR A 75 -11.86 -4.69 -6.98
C TYR A 75 -11.39 -3.95 -5.74
N ILE A 76 -10.21 -4.35 -5.24
CA ILE A 76 -9.54 -3.67 -4.13
C ILE A 76 -8.06 -3.45 -4.47
N PRO A 77 -7.45 -2.35 -3.98
CA PRO A 77 -6.00 -2.22 -4.00
C PRO A 77 -5.37 -3.21 -3.00
N ALA A 78 -4.24 -3.80 -3.36
CA ALA A 78 -3.48 -4.68 -2.48
C ALA A 78 -1.97 -4.47 -2.69
N PHE A 79 -1.20 -4.46 -1.59
CA PHE A 79 0.24 -4.46 -1.64
C PHE A 79 0.79 -5.88 -1.42
N LYS A 80 1.65 -6.34 -2.33
CA LYS A 80 2.37 -7.60 -2.24
C LYS A 80 3.86 -7.30 -1.99
N PRO A 81 4.39 -7.53 -0.78
CA PRO A 81 5.81 -7.30 -0.51
C PRO A 81 6.70 -8.25 -1.31
N ALA A 82 7.89 -7.80 -1.66
CA ALA A 82 8.91 -8.64 -2.27
C ALA A 82 9.37 -9.72 -1.27
N LYS A 83 9.74 -10.90 -1.78
CA LYS A 83 10.22 -12.02 -0.94
C LYS A 83 11.38 -11.59 -0.04
N THR A 84 12.36 -10.89 -0.60
CA THR A 84 13.51 -10.33 0.13
C THR A 84 13.10 -9.39 1.25
N PHE A 85 12.04 -8.60 1.07
CA PHE A 85 11.52 -7.73 2.12
C PHE A 85 10.84 -8.55 3.22
N THR A 86 9.95 -9.48 2.86
CA THR A 86 9.28 -10.36 3.82
C THR A 86 10.28 -11.16 4.66
N ASP A 87 11.31 -11.73 4.05
CA ASP A 87 12.33 -12.53 4.74
C ASP A 87 13.14 -11.68 5.72
N ARG A 88 13.51 -10.44 5.34
CA ARG A 88 14.20 -9.50 6.23
C ARG A 88 13.35 -9.10 7.44
N VAL A 89 12.04 -8.93 7.27
CA VAL A 89 11.13 -8.61 8.39
C VAL A 89 11.04 -9.80 9.35
N LYS A 90 10.82 -11.00 8.85
CA LYS A 90 10.76 -12.23 9.68
C LYS A 90 12.03 -12.47 10.49
N ALA A 91 13.20 -12.17 9.92
CA ALA A 91 14.46 -12.36 10.60
C ALA A 91 14.72 -11.32 11.71
N LYS A 92 14.25 -10.07 11.52
CA LYS A 92 14.58 -8.94 12.41
C LYS A 92 13.51 -8.63 13.46
N VAL A 93 12.25 -8.94 13.17
CA VAL A 93 11.13 -8.68 14.08
C VAL A 93 10.73 -10.00 14.72
N LYS A 94 11.06 -10.16 16.01
CA LYS A 94 10.60 -11.29 16.82
C LYS A 94 9.22 -10.97 17.39
N ALA A 95 8.38 -12.00 17.49
CA ALA A 95 7.09 -11.94 18.16
C ALA A 95 7.26 -11.90 19.67
#